data_AF-A0A7K1LTC5-F1
#
_entry.id   AF-A0A7K1LTC5-F1
#
_cell.length_a   1.000
_cell.length_b   1.000
_cell.length_c   1.000
_cell.angle_alpha   90.00
_cell.angle_beta   90.00
_cell.angle_gamma   90.00
#
_symmetry.space_group_name_H-M   'P 1'
#
loop_
_entity.id
_entity.type
_entity.pdbx_description
1 polymer ?
#
loop_
_entity_poly.entity_id
_entity_poly.type
_entity_poly.pdbx_seq_one_letter_code
_entity_poly.pdbx_strand_id
1 'polypeptide(L)'
;LLLPLQNASYAGVLASLVFYLRRTSTPRVLRQRNDEEEVLRIEGSIFFGACDYLQRLMRQCDRPRLVLDARQVNFIDFAGAVLLQQEARRLHAEGRRLVLRHARPQVREALGRQADEGCRLHYEG
;
A
#
# COMPACT_ATOMS: atom_id res chain seq x y z
N LEU A 1 -8.03 32.21 30.81
CA LEU A 1 -7.27 32.68 29.64
C LEU A 1 -5.84 32.13 29.71
N LEU A 2 -5.63 30.82 29.44
CA LEU A 2 -4.32 30.15 29.60
C LEU A 2 -4.13 28.99 28.60
N LEU A 3 -4.41 29.20 27.32
CA LEU A 3 -4.06 28.23 26.27
C LEU A 3 -3.51 28.99 25.07
N PRO A 4 -2.17 29.11 24.94
CA PRO A 4 -1.59 28.88 23.61
C PRO A 4 -0.21 28.21 23.57
N LEU A 5 0.57 28.14 24.66
CA LEU A 5 1.98 27.71 24.58
C LEU A 5 2.17 26.18 24.63
N GLN A 6 1.39 25.48 25.47
CA GLN A 6 1.50 24.03 25.64
C GLN A 6 1.03 23.31 24.35
N ASN A 7 -0.04 23.78 23.74
CA ASN A 7 -0.59 23.22 22.50
C ASN A 7 0.38 23.36 21.31
N ALA A 8 1.16 24.45 21.26
CA ALA A 8 2.17 24.64 20.22
C ALA A 8 3.32 23.63 20.33
N SER A 9 3.77 23.32 21.55
CA SER A 9 4.77 22.26 21.76
C SER A 9 4.23 20.87 21.43
N TYR A 10 2.98 20.55 21.82
CA TYR A 10 2.38 19.25 21.48
C TYR A 10 2.17 19.10 19.98
N ALA A 11 1.71 20.15 19.29
CA ALA A 11 1.54 20.15 17.84
C ALA A 11 2.88 19.99 17.12
N GLY A 12 3.95 20.63 17.59
CA GLY A 12 5.29 20.50 17.04
C GLY A 12 5.89 19.09 17.22
N VAL A 13 5.72 18.49 18.40
CA VAL A 13 6.16 17.11 18.68
C VAL A 13 5.32 16.08 17.90
N LEU A 14 4.00 16.29 17.81
CA LEU A 14 3.13 15.43 17.00
C LEU A 14 3.49 15.55 15.52
N ALA A 15 3.70 16.77 15.01
CA ALA A 15 4.12 16.97 13.63
C ALA A 15 5.49 16.34 13.36
N SER A 16 6.48 16.55 14.24
CA SER A 16 7.81 15.97 14.07
C SER A 16 7.79 14.44 14.12
N LEU A 17 6.97 13.85 15.00
CA LEU A 17 6.75 12.40 15.05
C LEU A 17 6.06 11.90 13.78
N VAL A 18 5.04 12.58 13.27
CA VAL A 18 4.37 12.24 12.01
C VAL A 18 5.36 12.32 10.84
N PHE A 19 6.18 13.37 10.75
CA PHE A 19 7.20 13.51 9.71
C PHE A 19 8.31 12.46 9.85
N TYR A 20 8.74 12.16 11.07
CA TYR A 20 9.75 11.13 11.35
C TYR A 20 9.24 9.74 10.94
N LEU A 21 8.02 9.39 11.34
CA LEU A 21 7.37 8.15 10.93
C LEU A 21 7.21 8.10 9.41
N ARG A 22 6.74 9.19 8.77
CA ARG A 22 6.62 9.25 7.30
C ARG A 22 7.96 9.04 6.59
N ARG A 23 9.08 9.50 7.16
CA ARG A 23 10.42 9.32 6.58
C ARG A 23 10.93 7.87 6.64
N THR A 24 10.54 7.10 7.65
CA THR A 24 10.95 5.67 7.80
C THR A 24 9.92 4.69 7.24
N SER A 25 8.83 5.20 6.65
CA SER A 25 7.70 4.40 6.16
C SER A 25 7.89 3.78 4.78
N THR A 26 9.10 3.80 4.20
CA THR A 26 9.35 3.13 2.92
C THR A 26 9.50 1.63 3.16
N PRO A 27 8.52 0.79 2.80
CA PRO A 27 8.71 -0.65 2.87
C PRO A 27 9.85 -1.03 1.93
N ARG A 28 10.62 -2.06 2.30
CA ARG A 28 11.58 -2.62 1.35
C ARG A 28 10.78 -3.34 0.28
N VAL A 29 11.01 -2.96 -0.97
CA VAL A 29 10.36 -3.60 -2.11
C VAL A 29 11.42 -4.17 -3.03
N LEU A 30 11.38 -5.49 -3.20
CA LEU A 30 12.18 -6.17 -4.21
C LEU A 30 11.36 -6.28 -5.49
N ARG A 31 11.93 -5.79 -6.58
CA ARG A 31 11.31 -5.79 -7.91
C ARG A 31 11.93 -6.89 -8.76
N GLN A 32 11.10 -7.76 -9.30
CA GLN A 32 11.49 -8.78 -10.28
C GLN A 32 10.61 -8.63 -11.51
N ARG A 33 11.20 -8.64 -12.71
CA ARG A 33 10.50 -8.47 -13.98
C ARG A 33 10.86 -9.62 -14.91
N ASN A 34 9.86 -10.21 -15.54
CA ASN A 34 10.04 -11.08 -16.70
C ASN A 34 9.23 -10.50 -17.89
N ASP A 35 9.02 -11.28 -18.94
CA ASP A 35 8.35 -10.78 -20.14
C ASP A 35 6.83 -10.59 -19.98
N GLU A 36 6.20 -11.34 -19.09
CA GLU A 36 4.74 -11.41 -18.94
C GLU A 36 4.22 -10.66 -17.70
N GLU A 37 5.03 -10.60 -16.64
CA GLU A 37 4.67 -10.10 -15.34
C GLU A 37 5.80 -9.34 -14.64
N GLU A 38 5.36 -8.54 -13.68
CA GLU A 38 6.24 -7.84 -12.77
C GLU A 38 5.82 -8.12 -11.33
N VAL A 39 6.76 -8.57 -10.51
CA VAL A 39 6.54 -8.96 -9.12
C VAL A 39 7.20 -7.92 -8.20
N LEU A 40 6.39 -7.31 -7.34
CA LEU A 40 6.81 -6.44 -6.26
C LEU A 40 6.65 -7.21 -4.94
N ARG A 41 7.76 -7.64 -4.35
CA ARG A 41 7.76 -8.30 -3.05
C ARG A 41 7.85 -7.23 -1.98
N ILE A 42 6.80 -7.09 -1.17
CA ILE A 42 6.68 -6.05 -0.15
C ILE A 42 7.06 -6.63 1.21
N GLU A 43 8.06 -6.05 1.86
CA GLU A 43 8.45 -6.38 3.22
C GLU A 43 7.93 -5.31 4.21
N GLY A 44 7.25 -5.73 5.27
CA GLY A 44 6.79 -4.86 6.36
C GLY A 44 5.27 -4.69 6.41
N SER A 45 4.77 -3.46 6.34
CA SER A 45 3.34 -3.15 6.40
C SER A 45 2.98 -2.09 5.35
N ILE A 46 1.76 -2.15 4.84
CA ILE A 46 1.22 -1.18 3.88
C ILE A 46 0.33 -0.21 4.64
N PHE A 47 0.86 0.95 4.98
CA PHE A 47 0.11 1.98 5.69
C PHE A 47 0.25 3.34 4.99
N PHE A 48 -0.42 4.37 5.51
CA PHE A 48 -0.46 5.72 4.95
C PHE A 48 0.91 6.24 4.49
N GLY A 49 1.96 6.05 5.30
CA GLY A 49 3.31 6.50 4.98
C GLY A 49 3.98 5.77 3.79
N ALA A 50 3.52 4.57 3.45
CA ALA A 50 4.02 3.76 2.34
C ALA A 50 3.24 3.96 1.04
N CYS A 51 2.04 4.57 1.10
CA CYS A 51 1.11 4.63 -0.02
C CYS A 51 1.68 5.38 -1.23
N ASP A 52 2.23 6.59 -1.02
CA ASP A 52 2.83 7.40 -2.09
C ASP A 52 4.01 6.68 -2.76
N TYR A 53 4.78 5.92 -1.99
CA TYR A 53 5.93 5.16 -2.49
C TYR A 53 5.46 3.97 -3.34
N LEU A 54 4.54 3.16 -2.80
CA LEU A 54 3.99 2.00 -3.51
C LEU A 54 3.25 2.42 -4.78
N GLN A 55 2.48 3.51 -4.74
CA GLN A 55 1.78 4.02 -5.92
C GLN A 55 2.75 4.40 -7.04
N ARG A 56 3.82 5.14 -6.72
CA ARG A 56 4.85 5.50 -7.71
C ARG A 56 5.51 4.26 -8.30
N LEU A 57 5.81 3.27 -7.47
CA LEU A 57 6.42 2.03 -7.94
C LEU A 57 5.48 1.25 -8.87
N MET A 58 4.22 1.09 -8.51
CA MET A 58 3.21 0.40 -9.35
C MET A 58 2.98 1.12 -10.68
N ARG A 59 3.07 2.45 -10.72
CA ARG A 59 2.98 3.24 -11.96
C ARG A 59 4.20 3.11 -12.87
N GLN A 60 5.35 2.71 -12.32
CA GLN A 60 6.55 2.40 -13.11
C GLN A 60 6.55 0.99 -13.68
N CYS A 61 5.57 0.16 -13.30
CA CYS A 61 5.37 -1.16 -13.88
C CYS A 61 4.56 -1.02 -15.17
N ASP A 62 5.02 -1.66 -16.24
CA ASP A 62 4.39 -1.62 -17.57
C ASP A 62 3.87 -2.99 -18.05
N ARG A 63 4.18 -4.06 -17.32
CA ARG A 63 3.77 -5.42 -17.70
C ARG A 63 2.27 -5.65 -17.56
N PRO A 64 1.67 -6.55 -18.38
CA PRO A 64 0.24 -6.87 -18.32
C PRO A 64 -0.24 -7.37 -16.96
N ARG A 65 0.63 -8.08 -16.23
CA ARG A 65 0.34 -8.61 -14.90
C ARG A 65 1.29 -8.01 -13.88
N LEU A 66 0.75 -7.30 -12.88
CA LEU A 66 1.46 -6.79 -11.74
C LEU A 66 1.11 -7.63 -10.51
N VAL A 67 2.10 -8.28 -9.92
CA VAL A 67 1.96 -9.13 -8.75
C VAL A 67 2.55 -8.44 -7.53
N LEU A 68 1.76 -8.24 -6.50
CA LEU A 68 2.21 -7.84 -5.17
C LEU A 68 2.36 -9.11 -4.32
N ASP A 69 3.60 -9.52 -4.06
CA ASP A 69 3.87 -10.62 -3.14
C ASP A 69 3.87 -10.09 -1.71
N ALA A 70 2.79 -10.41 -1.00
CA ALA A 70 2.47 -9.91 0.32
C ALA A 70 2.87 -10.88 1.45
N ARG A 71 3.73 -11.88 1.17
CA ARG A 71 4.18 -12.88 2.16
C ARG A 71 4.71 -12.26 3.46
N GLN A 72 5.43 -11.14 3.33
CA GLN A 72 6.03 -10.41 4.45
C GLN A 72 5.23 -9.16 4.85
N VAL A 73 4.01 -9.00 4.34
CA VAL A 73 3.11 -7.93 4.76
C VAL A 73 2.36 -8.39 6.00
N ASN A 74 2.61 -7.72 7.12
CA ASN A 74 1.99 -8.05 8.41
C ASN A 74 0.66 -7.32 8.60
N PHE A 75 0.53 -6.10 8.06
CA PHE A 75 -0.62 -5.25 8.27
C PHE A 75 -0.86 -4.34 7.06
N ILE A 76 -2.14 -4.04 6.80
CA ILE A 76 -2.58 -3.03 5.86
C ILE A 76 -3.61 -2.12 6.54
N ASP A 77 -3.40 -0.80 6.48
CA ASP A 77 -4.38 0.16 6.99
C ASP A 77 -5.46 0.50 5.94
N PHE A 78 -6.41 1.34 6.34
CA PHE A 78 -7.49 1.79 5.46
C PHE A 78 -6.96 2.47 4.19
N ALA A 79 -5.98 3.37 4.32
CA ALA A 79 -5.42 4.11 3.19
C ALA A 79 -4.72 3.16 2.20
N GLY A 80 -3.96 2.19 2.71
CA GLY A 80 -3.32 1.14 1.93
C GLY A 80 -4.33 0.28 1.19
N ALA A 81 -5.42 -0.12 1.86
CA ALA A 81 -6.48 -0.92 1.24
C ALA A 81 -7.15 -0.16 0.08
N VAL A 82 -7.50 1.11 0.31
CA VAL A 82 -8.08 1.99 -0.72
C VAL A 82 -7.11 2.17 -1.90
N LEU A 83 -5.82 2.39 -1.63
CA LEU A 83 -4.80 2.50 -2.67
C LEU A 83 -4.79 1.26 -3.57
N LEU A 84 -4.72 0.05 -2.98
CA LEU A 84 -4.64 -1.19 -3.77
C LEU A 84 -5.89 -1.39 -4.64
N GLN A 85 -7.06 -1.01 -4.15
CA GLN A 85 -8.30 -1.10 -4.93
C GLN A 85 -8.34 -0.10 -6.07
N GLN A 86 -7.92 1.14 -5.83
CA GLN A 86 -7.83 2.16 -6.87
C GLN A 86 -6.85 1.74 -7.97
N GLU A 87 -5.70 1.20 -7.60
CA GLU A 87 -4.71 0.73 -8.57
C GLU A 87 -5.18 -0.52 -9.32
N ALA A 88 -5.91 -1.44 -8.66
CA ALA A 88 -6.56 -2.56 -9.35
C ALA A 88 -7.58 -2.09 -10.40
N ARG A 89 -8.39 -1.08 -10.07
CA ARG A 89 -9.35 -0.48 -11.01
C ARG A 89 -8.65 0.20 -12.17
N ARG A 90 -7.60 0.99 -11.90
CA ARG A 90 -6.79 1.67 -12.92
C ARG A 90 -6.16 0.66 -13.88
N LEU A 91 -5.46 -0.34 -13.34
CA LEU A 91 -4.80 -1.37 -14.16
C LEU A 91 -5.82 -2.13 -15.00
N HIS A 92 -6.98 -2.47 -14.45
CA HIS A 92 -8.01 -3.13 -15.24
C HIS A 92 -8.57 -2.24 -16.36
N ALA A 93 -8.73 -0.93 -16.14
CA ALA A 93 -9.11 0.00 -17.20
C ALA A 93 -8.05 0.06 -18.33
N GLU A 94 -6.80 -0.25 -18.03
CA GLU A 94 -5.69 -0.41 -18.99
C GLU A 94 -5.61 -1.82 -19.59
N GLY A 95 -6.54 -2.73 -19.28
CA GLY A 95 -6.48 -4.14 -19.71
C GLY A 95 -5.43 -4.99 -18.97
N ARG A 96 -4.88 -4.46 -17.87
CA ARG A 96 -3.85 -5.08 -17.02
C ARG A 96 -4.47 -5.62 -15.74
N ARG A 97 -3.73 -6.43 -14.99
CA ARG A 97 -4.23 -7.08 -13.77
C ARG A 97 -3.32 -6.84 -12.59
N LEU A 98 -3.92 -6.48 -11.45
CA LEU A 98 -3.27 -6.47 -10.15
C LEU A 98 -3.59 -7.76 -9.41
N VAL A 99 -2.54 -8.47 -9.01
CA VAL A 99 -2.62 -9.74 -8.30
C VAL A 99 -1.95 -9.58 -6.95
N LEU A 100 -2.60 -10.04 -5.88
CA LEU A 100 -2.03 -10.11 -4.54
C LEU A 100 -1.74 -11.57 -4.19
N ARG A 101 -0.45 -11.91 -4.05
CA ARG A 101 0.01 -13.28 -3.78
C ARG A 101 0.46 -13.44 -2.33
N HIS A 102 0.23 -14.62 -1.75
CA HIS A 102 0.66 -15.00 -0.39
C HIS A 102 0.22 -14.02 0.72
N ALA A 103 -0.90 -13.31 0.53
CA ALA A 103 -1.40 -12.39 1.54
C ALA A 103 -1.90 -13.16 2.76
N ARG A 104 -1.41 -12.76 3.95
CA ARG A 104 -1.86 -13.32 5.22
C ARG A 104 -3.38 -13.11 5.40
N PRO A 105 -4.09 -14.02 6.11
CA PRO A 105 -5.54 -13.91 6.30
C PRO A 105 -6.00 -12.53 6.81
N GLN A 106 -5.29 -11.96 7.78
CA GLN A 106 -5.59 -10.64 8.36
C GLN A 106 -5.50 -9.51 7.32
N VAL A 107 -4.55 -9.57 6.40
CA VAL A 107 -4.39 -8.59 5.30
C VAL A 107 -5.55 -8.74 4.31
N ARG A 108 -5.94 -9.99 4.00
CA ARG A 108 -7.09 -10.28 3.14
C ARG A 108 -8.40 -9.81 3.76
N GLU A 109 -8.60 -10.01 5.05
CA GLU A 109 -9.78 -9.52 5.78
C GLU A 109 -9.84 -7.99 5.77
N ALA A 110 -8.72 -7.31 6.03
CA ALA A 110 -8.66 -5.85 5.99
C ALA A 110 -9.00 -5.30 4.60
N LEU A 111 -8.52 -5.96 3.52
CA LEU A 111 -8.89 -5.62 2.15
C LEU A 111 -10.35 -5.95 1.82
N GLY A 112 -10.88 -7.06 2.35
CA GLY A 112 -12.26 -7.50 2.15
C GLY A 112 -13.26 -6.56 2.80
N ARG A 113 -12.95 -5.97 3.97
CA ARG A 113 -13.79 -4.96 4.62
C ARG A 113 -13.98 -3.70 3.79
N GLN A 114 -13.05 -3.42 2.89
CA GLN A 114 -13.09 -2.25 2.03
C GLN A 114 -13.52 -2.61 0.61
N ALA A 115 -13.76 -3.88 0.30
CA ALA A 115 -14.04 -4.31 -1.07
C ALA A 115 -15.43 -3.83 -1.50
N ASP A 116 -15.49 -2.84 -2.39
CA ASP A 116 -16.73 -2.50 -3.09
C ASP A 116 -17.10 -3.58 -4.13
N GLU A 117 -18.34 -3.53 -4.64
CA GLU A 117 -18.86 -4.39 -5.72
C GLU A 117 -17.98 -4.42 -6.99
N GLY A 118 -17.09 -3.43 -7.16
CA GLY A 118 -16.09 -3.35 -8.23
C GLY A 118 -14.66 -3.77 -7.84
N CYS A 119 -14.47 -4.57 -6.80
CA CYS A 119 -13.14 -5.03 -6.38
C CYS A 119 -12.53 -5.97 -7.42
N ARG A 120 -11.41 -5.55 -8.03
CA ARG A 120 -10.70 -6.29 -9.09
C ARG A 120 -9.32 -6.82 -8.65
N LEU A 121 -9.13 -6.93 -7.34
CA LEU A 121 -7.95 -7.55 -6.75
C LEU A 121 -8.06 -9.07 -6.86
N HIS A 122 -7.15 -9.68 -7.61
CA HIS A 122 -7.06 -11.13 -7.71
C HIS A 122 -6.16 -11.65 -6.59
N TYR A 123 -6.63 -12.65 -5.83
CA TYR A 123 -5.85 -13.27 -4.77
C TYR A 123 -5.26 -14.59 -5.26
N GLU A 124 -3.95 -14.77 -5.10
CA GLU A 124 -3.24 -16.02 -5.35
C GLU A 124 -2.66 -16.56 -4.05
N GLY A 125 -2.95 -17.84 -3.77
CA GLY A 125 -2.48 -18.55 -2.57
C GLY A 125 -0.99 -18.85 -2.62
#